data_AF-A0A635RBE4-F1
#
_entry.id   AF-A0A635RBE4-F1
#
_cell.length_a   1.000
_cell.length_b   1.000
_cell.length_c   1.000
_cell.angle_alpha   90.00
_cell.angle_beta   90.00
_cell.angle_gamma   90.00
#
_symmetry.space_group_name_H-M   'P 1'
#
loop_
_entity.id
_entity.type
_entity.pdbx_description
1 polymer ?
#
loop_
_entity_poly.entity_id
_entity_poly.type
_entity_poly.pdbx_seq_one_letter_code
_entity_poly.pdbx_strand_id
1 'polypeptide(L)'
;MLIVFSQALSMAPSYIQIRFSAIARQQWGFKAPYSDDHYTLGEVALELALRSLWEIIALYNAGCDIPKDCFPQRVIAQGTTNTYGNPALVEECLGYANQSGELQHNFNLVINKVWSELESYPEKIIWFDRNQFVKEVASKRPVRLVALKPADLDLKQTYPFPEEIRLSPETVGHTIFKQGDAWILPHDLDRFLLNSDQIHSGYDSLVKEFHIEPYFAKNFLR
;
A
#
# COMPACT_ATOMS: atom_id res chain seq x y z
N MET A 1 18.44 -2.17 -11.37
CA MET A 1 17.17 -1.44 -11.23
C MET A 1 16.35 -1.60 -12.49
N LEU A 2 15.08 -2.01 -12.38
CA LEU A 2 14.20 -2.26 -13.52
C LEU A 2 12.83 -1.58 -13.29
N ILE A 3 12.38 -0.80 -14.27
CA ILE A 3 10.99 -0.31 -14.29
C ILE A 3 10.11 -1.44 -14.81
N VAL A 4 9.10 -1.82 -14.03
CA VAL A 4 8.10 -2.82 -14.41
C VAL A 4 6.72 -2.18 -14.44
N PHE A 5 5.87 -2.66 -15.34
CA PHE A 5 4.49 -2.20 -15.45
C PHE A 5 3.56 -3.29 -14.92
N SER A 6 2.91 -3.00 -13.80
CA SER A 6 2.04 -3.96 -13.14
C SER A 6 0.68 -4.01 -13.81
N GLN A 7 0.34 -5.13 -14.45
CA GLN A 7 -0.98 -5.29 -15.04
C GLN A 7 -2.03 -5.49 -13.94
N ALA A 8 -1.71 -6.27 -12.91
CA ALA A 8 -2.58 -6.53 -11.78
C ALA A 8 -2.96 -5.24 -11.05
N LEU A 9 -1.97 -4.40 -10.67
CA LEU A 9 -2.21 -3.14 -9.95
C LEU A 9 -2.85 -2.07 -10.82
N SER A 10 -2.72 -2.15 -12.14
CA SER A 10 -3.43 -1.23 -13.06
C SER A 10 -4.95 -1.46 -13.07
N MET A 11 -5.39 -2.71 -12.85
CA MET A 11 -6.81 -3.07 -12.90
C MET A 11 -7.44 -3.19 -11.52
N ALA A 12 -6.67 -3.68 -10.55
CA ALA A 12 -7.12 -4.03 -9.21
C ALA A 12 -7.90 -2.92 -8.47
N PRO A 13 -7.43 -1.66 -8.42
CA PRO A 13 -8.15 -0.60 -7.70
C PRO A 13 -9.55 -0.38 -8.26
N SER A 14 -9.67 -0.26 -9.59
CA SER A 14 -10.97 -0.06 -10.25
C SER A 14 -11.90 -1.26 -10.09
N TYR A 15 -11.36 -2.47 -10.16
CA TYR A 15 -12.13 -3.70 -9.94
C TYR A 15 -12.70 -3.74 -8.53
N ILE A 16 -11.87 -3.51 -7.51
CA ILE A 16 -12.30 -3.48 -6.11
C ILE A 16 -13.31 -2.36 -5.90
N GLN A 17 -13.05 -1.14 -6.40
CA GLN A 17 -13.94 0.00 -6.27
C GLN A 17 -15.35 -0.30 -6.82
N ILE A 18 -15.43 -0.90 -8.02
CA ILE A 18 -16.70 -1.27 -8.66
C ILE A 18 -17.43 -2.33 -7.84
N ARG A 19 -16.74 -3.39 -7.42
CA ARG A 19 -17.35 -4.47 -6.63
C ARG A 19 -17.80 -3.97 -5.27
N PHE A 20 -16.97 -3.21 -4.58
CA PHE A 20 -17.31 -2.58 -3.32
C PHE A 20 -18.59 -1.74 -3.47
N SER A 21 -18.60 -0.83 -4.43
CA SER A 21 -19.74 0.07 -4.67
C SER A 21 -21.03 -0.69 -4.99
N ALA A 22 -20.93 -1.75 -5.80
CA ALA A 22 -22.08 -2.57 -6.17
C ALA A 22 -22.68 -3.30 -4.97
N ILE A 23 -21.84 -3.97 -4.16
CA ILE A 23 -22.34 -4.76 -3.05
C ILE A 23 -22.79 -3.85 -1.88
N ALA A 24 -22.12 -2.73 -1.64
CA ALA A 24 -22.56 -1.71 -0.68
C ALA A 24 -23.95 -1.15 -1.05
N ARG A 25 -24.20 -0.85 -2.33
CA ARG A 25 -25.54 -0.42 -2.82
C ARG A 25 -26.60 -1.49 -2.63
N GLN A 26 -26.25 -2.76 -2.86
CA GLN A 26 -27.20 -3.87 -2.67
C GLN A 26 -27.61 -4.00 -1.20
N GLN A 27 -26.69 -3.82 -0.25
CA GLN A 27 -26.99 -3.96 1.18
C GLN A 27 -27.61 -2.70 1.81
N TRP A 28 -27.18 -1.49 1.42
CA TRP A 28 -27.81 -0.25 1.86
C TRP A 28 -29.20 -0.01 1.23
N GLY A 29 -29.51 -0.69 0.13
CA GLY A 29 -30.64 -0.33 -0.72
C GLY A 29 -30.52 1.10 -1.26
N PHE A 30 -31.65 1.69 -1.69
CA PHE A 30 -31.70 3.09 -2.14
C PHE A 30 -31.52 4.12 -0.98
N LYS A 31 -31.26 3.65 0.25
CA LYS A 31 -31.20 4.44 1.49
C LYS A 31 -29.83 4.31 2.18
N ALA A 32 -28.73 4.50 1.44
CA ALA A 32 -27.54 4.97 2.14
C ALA A 32 -27.93 6.32 2.79
N PRO A 33 -27.68 6.56 4.09
CA PRO A 33 -27.97 7.86 4.74
C PRO A 33 -27.22 9.05 4.11
N TYR A 34 -26.38 8.77 3.11
CA TYR A 34 -25.60 9.70 2.30
C TYR A 34 -25.93 9.55 0.79
N SER A 35 -27.16 9.17 0.43
CA SER A 35 -27.58 8.79 -0.93
C SER A 35 -27.33 9.81 -2.03
N ASP A 36 -27.14 11.08 -1.69
CA ASP A 36 -26.84 12.14 -2.67
C ASP A 36 -25.37 12.11 -3.15
N ASP A 37 -24.52 11.29 -2.52
CA ASP A 37 -23.07 11.32 -2.69
C ASP A 37 -22.53 9.96 -3.21
N HIS A 38 -23.14 9.44 -4.28
CA HIS A 38 -22.61 8.27 -5.01
C HIS A 38 -21.13 8.44 -5.42
N TYR A 39 -20.72 9.69 -5.64
CA TYR A 39 -19.34 10.08 -5.93
C TYR A 39 -18.43 9.81 -4.73
N THR A 40 -18.86 10.22 -3.52
CA THR A 40 -18.11 10.05 -2.25
C THR A 40 -17.92 8.59 -1.86
N LEU A 41 -18.92 7.71 -2.08
CA LEU A 41 -18.75 6.26 -1.86
C LEU A 41 -17.68 5.67 -2.78
N GLY A 42 -17.70 6.05 -4.06
CA GLY A 42 -16.73 5.57 -5.04
C GLY A 42 -15.31 6.01 -4.67
N GLU A 43 -15.13 7.24 -4.19
CA GLU A 43 -13.84 7.75 -3.72
C GLU A 43 -13.34 7.00 -2.49
N VAL A 44 -14.19 6.79 -1.49
CA VAL A 44 -13.82 5.99 -0.30
C VAL A 44 -13.45 4.57 -0.71
N ALA A 45 -14.26 3.91 -1.54
CA ALA A 45 -13.97 2.54 -1.99
C ALA A 45 -12.65 2.44 -2.77
N LEU A 46 -12.32 3.44 -3.59
CA LEU A 46 -11.04 3.49 -4.30
C LEU A 46 -9.87 3.67 -3.34
N GLU A 47 -9.99 4.57 -2.37
CA GLU A 47 -8.95 4.78 -1.35
C GLU A 47 -8.70 3.52 -0.53
N LEU A 48 -9.77 2.84 -0.08
CA LEU A 48 -9.67 1.55 0.60
C LEU A 48 -8.92 0.53 -0.26
N ALA A 49 -9.26 0.44 -1.55
CA ALA A 49 -8.59 -0.46 -2.48
C ALA A 49 -7.09 -0.14 -2.63
N LEU A 50 -6.75 1.14 -2.85
CA LEU A 50 -5.37 1.59 -3.02
C LEU A 50 -4.52 1.26 -1.78
N ARG A 51 -5.03 1.59 -0.58
CA ARG A 51 -4.32 1.31 0.67
C ARG A 51 -4.13 -0.18 0.90
N SER A 52 -5.14 -1.00 0.64
CA SER A 52 -5.00 -2.46 0.72
C SER A 52 -3.94 -2.99 -0.23
N LEU A 53 -3.85 -2.46 -1.46
CA LEU A 53 -2.84 -2.89 -2.43
C LEU A 53 -1.43 -2.44 -2.04
N TRP A 54 -1.28 -1.24 -1.48
CA TRP A 54 0.00 -0.77 -0.96
C TRP A 54 0.48 -1.62 0.23
N GLU A 55 -0.44 -2.03 1.11
CA GLU A 55 -0.15 -2.97 2.19
C GLU A 55 0.42 -4.28 1.65
N ILE A 56 -0.15 -4.83 0.58
CA ILE A 56 0.36 -6.07 -0.03
C ILE A 56 1.82 -5.90 -0.49
N ILE A 57 2.15 -4.76 -1.10
CA ILE A 57 3.54 -4.47 -1.50
C ILE A 57 4.43 -4.33 -0.27
N ALA A 58 3.97 -3.67 0.80
CA ALA A 58 4.72 -3.50 2.03
C ALA A 58 5.01 -4.86 2.72
N LEU A 59 4.01 -5.73 2.83
CA LEU A 59 4.17 -7.10 3.36
C LEU A 59 5.14 -7.93 2.53
N TYR A 60 5.05 -7.83 1.20
CA TYR A 60 5.98 -8.51 0.30
C TYR A 60 7.43 -8.03 0.54
N ASN A 61 7.65 -6.72 0.59
CA ASN A 61 8.97 -6.13 0.86
C ASN A 61 9.51 -6.49 2.26
N ALA A 62 8.62 -6.60 3.25
CA ALA A 62 8.97 -7.01 4.60
C ALA A 62 9.30 -8.51 4.72
N GLY A 63 9.20 -9.28 3.62
CA GLY A 63 9.47 -10.72 3.62
C GLY A 63 8.41 -11.53 4.38
N CYS A 64 7.20 -10.99 4.52
CA CYS A 64 6.08 -11.68 5.13
C CYS A 64 5.45 -12.68 4.16
N ASP A 65 4.75 -13.67 4.70
CA ASP A 65 3.90 -14.56 3.91
C ASP A 65 2.69 -13.80 3.36
N ILE A 66 2.15 -14.30 2.24
CA ILE A 66 0.91 -13.78 1.69
C ILE A 66 -0.20 -13.84 2.76
N PRO A 67 -0.86 -12.71 3.05
CA PRO A 67 -1.90 -12.67 4.06
C PRO A 67 -3.12 -13.48 3.60
N LYS A 68 -3.58 -14.40 4.46
CA LYS A 68 -4.79 -15.21 4.22
C LYS A 68 -6.07 -14.37 4.18
N ASP A 69 -6.09 -13.28 4.96
CA ASP A 69 -7.21 -12.35 5.09
C ASP A 69 -6.70 -10.90 5.08
N CYS A 70 -6.41 -10.36 3.90
CA CYS A 70 -5.97 -8.97 3.79
C CYS A 70 -7.16 -8.05 3.60
N PHE A 71 -7.87 -7.82 4.71
CA PHE A 71 -8.98 -6.91 4.72
C PHE A 71 -8.56 -5.49 5.17
N PRO A 72 -9.11 -4.41 4.57
CA PRO A 72 -8.86 -3.01 4.91
C PRO A 72 -8.76 -2.64 6.40
N GLN A 73 -9.34 -3.44 7.31
CA GLN A 73 -9.26 -3.23 8.75
C GLN A 73 -7.83 -3.18 9.29
N ARG A 74 -6.93 -4.10 8.89
CA ARG A 74 -5.53 -4.05 9.35
C ARG A 74 -4.83 -2.78 8.87
N VAL A 75 -5.25 -2.26 7.72
CA VAL A 75 -4.65 -1.11 7.03
C VAL A 75 -5.10 0.24 7.62
N ILE A 76 -6.31 0.30 8.20
CA ILE A 76 -6.96 1.57 8.60
C ILE A 76 -7.07 1.75 10.11
N ALA A 77 -7.09 0.66 10.89
CA ALA A 77 -7.18 0.74 12.36
C ALA A 77 -5.94 1.34 13.04
N GLN A 78 -4.84 1.59 12.30
CA GLN A 78 -3.55 1.99 12.87
C GLN A 78 -2.99 3.31 12.31
N GLY A 79 -3.84 4.32 12.08
CA GLY A 79 -3.38 5.71 12.21
C GLY A 79 -3.08 6.54 10.95
N THR A 80 -3.75 6.32 9.81
CA THR A 80 -3.62 7.23 8.65
C THR A 80 -4.79 8.22 8.55
N THR A 81 -4.66 9.32 9.31
CA THR A 81 -5.60 10.45 9.50
C THR A 81 -5.71 11.44 8.32
N ASN A 82 -5.47 11.01 7.09
CA ASN A 82 -5.78 11.83 5.91
C ASN A 82 -6.79 11.07 5.05
N THR A 83 -8.05 11.11 5.46
CA THR A 83 -9.16 10.56 4.70
C THR A 83 -9.87 11.72 4.02
N TYR A 84 -9.77 11.79 2.68
CA TYR A 84 -10.79 12.47 1.91
C TYR A 84 -12.11 11.74 2.20
N GLY A 85 -13.08 12.44 2.79
CA GLY A 85 -14.42 11.90 3.04
C GLY A 85 -14.89 12.01 4.49
N ASN A 86 -16.19 11.78 4.66
CA ASN A 86 -16.86 11.76 5.95
C ASN A 86 -16.36 10.55 6.79
N PRO A 87 -15.75 10.75 7.98
CA PRO A 87 -15.27 9.65 8.83
C PRO A 87 -16.33 8.59 9.14
N ALA A 88 -17.60 8.99 9.30
CA ALA A 88 -18.69 8.06 9.54
C ALA A 88 -18.95 7.15 8.34
N LEU A 89 -18.83 7.67 7.11
CA LEU A 89 -18.93 6.88 5.89
C LEU A 89 -17.76 5.89 5.75
N VAL A 90 -16.56 6.30 6.16
CA VAL A 90 -15.38 5.42 6.14
C VAL A 90 -15.56 4.27 7.12
N GLU A 91 -16.01 4.56 8.35
CA GLU A 91 -16.30 3.54 9.37
C GLU A 91 -17.39 2.57 8.90
N GLU A 92 -18.45 3.08 8.28
CA GLU A 92 -19.54 2.26 7.75
C GLU A 92 -19.07 1.38 6.59
N CYS A 93 -18.30 1.95 5.65
CA CYS A 93 -17.65 1.20 4.57
C CYS A 93 -16.77 0.10 5.13
N LEU A 94 -15.96 0.37 6.15
CA LEU A 94 -15.14 -0.64 6.82
C LEU A 94 -16.02 -1.74 7.41
N GLY A 95 -17.01 -1.39 8.22
CA GLY A 95 -17.92 -2.35 8.86
C GLY A 95 -18.57 -3.30 7.86
N TYR A 96 -19.10 -2.76 6.77
CA TYR A 96 -19.66 -3.51 5.65
C TYR A 96 -18.65 -4.49 5.06
N ALA A 97 -17.47 -3.96 4.79
CA ALA A 97 -16.47 -4.65 4.04
C ALA A 97 -16.03 -5.91 4.83
N ASN A 98 -15.94 -5.83 6.17
CA ASN A 98 -15.64 -6.97 7.03
C ASN A 98 -16.72 -8.05 7.07
N GLN A 99 -17.98 -7.69 6.85
CA GLN A 99 -19.10 -8.63 6.95
C GLN A 99 -19.44 -9.27 5.59
N SER A 100 -18.94 -8.69 4.50
CA SER A 100 -19.21 -9.15 3.15
C SER A 100 -18.22 -10.23 2.69
N GLY A 101 -18.61 -11.50 2.80
CA GLY A 101 -17.83 -12.63 2.28
C GLY A 101 -17.56 -12.54 0.77
N GLU A 102 -18.47 -11.94 -0.01
CA GLU A 102 -18.24 -11.68 -1.43
C GLU A 102 -17.13 -10.64 -1.64
N LEU A 103 -17.13 -9.54 -0.88
CA LEU A 103 -16.09 -8.54 -1.01
C LEU A 103 -14.74 -9.09 -0.55
N GLN A 104 -14.69 -9.82 0.56
CA GLN A 104 -13.49 -10.54 1.01
C GLN A 104 -12.94 -11.46 -0.08
N HIS A 105 -13.80 -12.26 -0.73
CA HIS A 105 -13.40 -13.11 -1.84
C HIS A 105 -12.79 -12.29 -3.01
N ASN A 106 -13.40 -11.16 -3.37
CA ASN A 106 -12.89 -10.28 -4.43
C ASN A 106 -11.52 -9.68 -4.07
N PHE A 107 -11.33 -9.23 -2.84
CA PHE A 107 -10.03 -8.77 -2.36
C PHE A 107 -9.00 -9.91 -2.43
N ASN A 108 -9.32 -11.10 -1.92
CA ASN A 108 -8.40 -12.24 -1.92
C ASN A 108 -8.00 -12.65 -3.35
N LEU A 109 -8.92 -12.63 -4.32
CA LEU A 109 -8.58 -12.88 -5.72
C LEU A 109 -7.58 -11.86 -6.28
N VAL A 110 -7.77 -10.57 -5.96
CA VAL A 110 -6.88 -9.50 -6.40
C VAL A 110 -5.52 -9.61 -5.71
N ILE A 111 -5.49 -9.86 -4.41
CA ILE A 111 -4.27 -10.01 -3.62
C ILE A 111 -3.42 -11.14 -4.16
N ASN A 112 -4.00 -12.32 -4.40
CA ASN A 112 -3.27 -13.45 -4.97
C ASN A 112 -2.67 -13.11 -6.34
N LYS A 113 -3.43 -12.42 -7.20
CA LYS A 113 -2.92 -12.00 -8.52
C LYS A 113 -1.76 -11.01 -8.41
N VAL A 114 -1.89 -10.01 -7.54
CA VAL A 114 -0.84 -9.02 -7.29
C VAL A 114 0.39 -9.73 -6.74
N TRP A 115 0.23 -10.56 -5.72
CA TRP A 115 1.33 -11.29 -5.08
C TRP A 115 2.10 -12.15 -6.09
N SER A 116 1.40 -12.97 -6.89
CA SER A 116 2.03 -13.78 -7.94
C SER A 116 2.74 -12.94 -9.00
N GLU A 117 2.23 -11.74 -9.31
CA GLU A 117 2.92 -10.82 -10.20
C GLU A 117 4.21 -10.27 -9.56
N LEU A 118 4.17 -9.91 -8.28
CA LEU A 118 5.37 -9.47 -7.54
C LEU A 118 6.44 -10.57 -7.49
N GLU A 119 6.05 -11.83 -7.27
CA GLU A 119 6.94 -13.00 -7.29
C GLU A 119 7.57 -13.27 -8.67
N SER A 120 6.95 -12.79 -9.75
CA SER A 120 7.49 -12.93 -11.11
C SER A 120 8.61 -11.93 -11.41
N TYR A 121 8.75 -10.87 -10.61
CA TYR A 121 9.79 -9.89 -10.80
C TYR A 121 11.16 -10.47 -10.39
N PRO A 122 12.23 -10.19 -11.16
CA PRO A 122 13.53 -10.77 -10.91
C PRO A 122 14.15 -10.31 -9.59
N GLU A 123 13.67 -9.19 -9.03
CA GLU A 123 14.19 -8.57 -7.81
C GLU A 123 13.13 -8.50 -6.72
N LYS A 124 13.58 -8.52 -5.45
CA LYS A 124 12.70 -8.66 -4.28
C LYS A 124 12.26 -7.34 -3.64
N ILE A 125 12.87 -6.21 -4.00
CA ILE A 125 12.54 -4.92 -3.41
C ILE A 125 11.67 -4.14 -4.41
N ILE A 126 10.42 -3.92 -4.05
CA ILE A 126 9.44 -3.20 -4.87
C ILE A 126 9.30 -1.78 -4.37
N TRP A 127 9.77 -0.82 -5.15
CA TRP A 127 9.61 0.60 -4.87
C TRP A 127 8.59 1.24 -5.80
N PHE A 128 7.85 2.20 -5.27
CA PHE A 128 6.90 3.01 -6.03
C PHE A 128 6.63 4.33 -5.30
N ASP A 129 6.18 5.32 -6.06
CA ASP A 129 5.67 6.57 -5.51
C ASP A 129 4.14 6.51 -5.41
N ARG A 130 3.60 6.73 -4.21
CA ARG A 130 2.14 6.66 -3.96
C ARG A 130 1.38 7.70 -4.79
N ASN A 131 1.89 8.91 -4.96
CA ASN A 131 1.19 9.95 -5.73
C ASN A 131 1.13 9.61 -7.21
N GLN A 132 2.22 9.11 -7.76
CA GLN A 132 2.31 8.68 -9.14
C GLN A 132 1.44 7.44 -9.40
N PHE A 133 1.41 6.51 -8.45
CA PHE A 133 0.49 5.37 -8.48
C PHE A 133 -0.96 5.83 -8.57
N VAL A 134 -1.39 6.75 -7.69
CA VAL A 134 -2.76 7.31 -7.72
C VAL A 134 -3.07 7.95 -9.08
N LYS A 135 -2.15 8.77 -9.61
CA LYS A 135 -2.32 9.41 -10.92
C LYS A 135 -2.46 8.40 -12.06
N GLU A 136 -1.67 7.33 -12.04
CA GLU A 136 -1.70 6.28 -13.06
C GLU A 136 -3.02 5.51 -13.03
N VAL A 137 -3.47 5.12 -11.84
CA VAL A 137 -4.78 4.47 -11.64
C VAL A 137 -5.92 5.37 -12.13
N ALA A 138 -5.94 6.63 -11.70
CA ALA A 138 -6.97 7.59 -12.10
C ALA A 138 -6.98 7.84 -13.63
N SER A 139 -5.80 7.85 -14.25
CA SER A 139 -5.63 8.03 -15.69
C SER A 139 -5.77 6.73 -16.50
N LYS A 140 -6.08 5.59 -15.86
CA LYS A 140 -6.12 4.25 -16.48
C LYS A 140 -4.84 3.90 -17.24
N ARG A 141 -3.70 4.39 -16.75
CA ARG A 141 -2.38 4.07 -17.30
C ARG A 141 -1.80 2.85 -16.58
N PRO A 142 -0.91 2.09 -17.23
CA PRO A 142 -0.16 1.04 -16.56
C PRO A 142 0.58 1.60 -15.33
N VAL A 143 0.34 0.99 -14.17
CA VAL A 143 1.00 1.33 -12.91
C VAL A 143 2.47 0.95 -13.01
N ARG A 144 3.34 1.94 -12.81
CA ARG A 144 4.78 1.75 -12.79
C ARG A 144 5.25 1.38 -11.39
N LEU A 145 6.05 0.32 -11.32
CA LEU A 145 6.83 -0.03 -10.15
C LEU A 145 8.30 -0.09 -10.53
N VAL A 146 9.17 -0.11 -9.52
CA VAL A 146 10.61 -0.28 -9.69
C VAL A 146 11.05 -1.50 -8.89
N ALA A 147 11.52 -2.51 -9.60
CA ALA A 147 12.17 -3.68 -9.00
C ALA A 147 13.65 -3.37 -8.78
N LEU A 148 14.07 -3.41 -7.52
CA LEU A 148 15.40 -3.01 -7.05
C LEU A 148 16.17 -4.21 -6.47
N LYS A 149 17.46 -4.26 -6.79
CA LYS A 149 18.47 -5.06 -6.09
C LYS A 149 19.00 -4.27 -4.90
N PRO A 150 19.50 -4.95 -3.86
CA PRO A 150 20.31 -4.28 -2.83
C PRO A 150 21.51 -3.50 -3.40
N ALA A 151 22.06 -3.93 -4.55
CA ALA A 151 23.17 -3.25 -5.23
C ALA A 151 22.73 -1.97 -6.00
N ASP A 152 21.43 -1.74 -6.17
CA ASP A 152 20.89 -0.50 -6.75
C ASP A 152 20.72 0.62 -5.70
N LEU A 153 21.11 0.35 -4.44
CA LEU A 153 20.83 1.18 -3.28
C LEU A 153 22.14 1.61 -2.61
N ASP A 154 22.27 2.89 -2.35
CA ASP A 154 23.41 3.45 -1.61
C ASP A 154 23.08 3.58 -0.13
N LEU A 155 23.93 3.03 0.73
CA LEU A 155 23.77 3.18 2.18
C LEU A 155 23.99 4.65 2.56
N LYS A 156 22.97 5.26 3.17
CA LYS A 156 23.03 6.64 3.64
C LYS A 156 23.43 6.71 5.11
N GLN A 157 22.71 5.98 5.94
CA GLN A 157 22.79 6.09 7.38
C GLN A 157 22.41 4.77 8.04
N THR A 158 22.94 4.53 9.24
CA THR A 158 22.49 3.47 10.13
C THR A 158 22.02 4.11 11.44
N TYR A 159 20.81 3.79 11.85
CA TYR A 159 20.19 4.22 13.08
C TYR A 159 20.32 3.09 14.12
N PRO A 160 20.85 3.38 15.31
CA PRO A 160 20.89 2.41 16.40
C PRO A 160 19.51 2.03 16.95
N PHE A 161 18.55 2.95 16.81
CA PHE A 161 17.18 2.83 17.31
C PHE A 161 16.18 3.37 16.28
N PRO A 162 15.05 2.68 16.03
CA PRO A 162 13.98 3.16 15.14
C PRO A 162 13.46 4.57 15.45
N GLU A 163 13.36 4.92 16.73
CA GLU A 163 12.77 6.18 17.22
C GLU A 163 13.58 7.43 16.82
N GLU A 164 14.83 7.25 16.41
CA GLU A 164 15.70 8.31 15.89
C GLU A 164 15.36 8.69 14.44
N ILE A 165 14.59 7.87 13.73
CA ILE A 165 14.19 8.14 12.35
C ILE A 165 13.26 9.36 12.34
N ARG A 166 13.63 10.38 11.56
CA ARG A 166 12.85 11.59 11.35
C ARG A 166 12.54 11.71 9.87
N LEU A 167 11.30 11.44 9.50
CA LEU A 167 10.82 11.60 8.13
C LEU A 167 10.70 13.09 7.80
N SER A 168 11.35 13.52 6.73
CA SER A 168 11.11 14.82 6.11
C SER A 168 10.58 14.61 4.70
N PRO A 169 9.80 15.55 4.13
CA PRO A 169 9.32 15.43 2.75
C PRO A 169 10.44 15.21 1.72
N GLU A 170 11.64 15.70 2.01
CA GLU A 170 12.84 15.51 1.18
C GLU A 170 13.42 14.10 1.24
N THR A 171 13.25 13.37 2.36
CA THR A 171 13.73 12.00 2.52
C THR A 171 12.71 10.96 2.06
N VAL A 172 11.41 11.22 2.19
CA VAL A 172 10.33 10.25 1.91
C VAL A 172 10.27 9.79 0.44
N GLY A 173 10.69 10.64 -0.51
CA GLY A 173 10.55 10.32 -1.94
C GLY A 173 11.57 9.34 -2.51
N HIS A 174 12.72 9.12 -1.86
CA HIS A 174 13.87 8.44 -2.47
C HIS A 174 14.60 7.48 -1.53
N THR A 175 13.98 7.11 -0.41
CA THR A 175 14.59 6.27 0.62
C THR A 175 13.89 4.93 0.73
N ILE A 176 14.64 3.93 1.18
CA ILE A 176 14.14 2.63 1.62
C ILE A 176 14.90 2.26 2.89
N PHE A 177 14.19 1.72 3.87
CA PHE A 177 14.77 1.28 5.14
C PHE A 177 14.93 -0.23 5.14
N LYS A 178 15.91 -0.71 5.88
CA LYS A 178 16.12 -2.13 6.14
C LYS A 178 16.30 -2.38 7.63
N GLN A 179 15.59 -3.37 8.14
CA GLN A 179 15.79 -3.91 9.49
C GLN A 179 15.74 -5.44 9.41
N GLY A 180 16.81 -6.11 9.85
CA GLY A 180 16.97 -7.55 9.61
C GLY A 180 16.82 -7.89 8.12
N ASP A 181 15.85 -8.73 7.79
CA ASP A 181 15.55 -9.14 6.41
C ASP A 181 14.50 -8.28 5.70
N ALA A 182 13.78 -7.43 6.43
CA ALA A 182 12.69 -6.63 5.89
C ALA A 182 13.16 -5.35 5.21
N TRP A 183 12.58 -5.07 4.05
CA TRP A 183 12.66 -3.79 3.38
C TRP A 183 11.38 -2.99 3.60
N ILE A 184 11.52 -1.74 4.01
CA ILE A 184 10.40 -0.91 4.48
C ILE A 184 10.44 0.41 3.73
N LEU A 185 9.34 0.73 3.04
CA LEU A 185 9.19 2.03 2.39
C LEU A 185 8.92 3.12 3.43
N PRO A 186 9.28 4.38 3.16
CA PRO A 186 9.17 5.47 4.15
C PRO A 186 7.75 5.65 4.67
N HIS A 187 6.74 5.43 3.82
CA HIS A 187 5.33 5.54 4.16
C HIS A 187 4.80 4.40 5.04
N ASP A 188 5.57 3.35 5.23
CA ASP A 188 5.20 2.15 5.97
C ASP A 188 5.97 2.06 7.30
N LEU A 189 6.93 2.96 7.56
CA LEU A 189 7.74 2.99 8.78
C LEU A 189 6.92 2.97 10.07
N ASP A 190 5.86 3.76 10.16
CA ASP A 190 5.03 3.85 11.37
C ASP A 190 4.42 2.49 11.76
N ARG A 191 4.27 1.58 10.79
CA ARG A 191 3.56 0.32 10.93
C ARG A 191 4.52 -0.84 11.16
N PHE A 192 5.61 -0.84 10.42
CA PHE A 192 6.57 -1.94 10.43
C PHE A 192 7.74 -1.70 11.40
N LEU A 193 8.06 -0.44 11.72
CA LEU A 193 9.30 -0.07 12.40
C LEU A 193 9.09 0.78 13.66
N LEU A 194 8.16 1.74 13.67
CA LEU A 194 8.02 2.71 14.77
C LEU A 194 6.95 2.33 15.81
N ASN A 195 6.06 1.38 15.51
CA ASN A 195 5.03 0.87 16.45
C ASN A 195 4.96 -0.67 16.49
N SER A 196 6.12 -1.36 16.35
CA SER A 196 6.18 -2.79 16.05
C SER A 196 5.86 -3.71 17.24
N ASP A 197 4.59 -3.90 17.57
CA ASP A 197 4.16 -5.09 18.32
C ASP A 197 4.05 -6.35 17.42
N GLN A 198 4.16 -6.19 16.08
CA GLN A 198 3.75 -7.24 15.15
C GLN A 198 4.78 -7.72 14.11
N ILE A 199 5.91 -7.04 13.92
CA ILE A 199 6.81 -7.38 12.82
C ILE A 199 8.25 -7.35 13.33
N HIS A 200 8.83 -8.55 13.50
CA HIS A 200 10.20 -8.84 13.96
C HIS A 200 10.47 -8.79 15.47
N SER A 201 9.89 -9.75 16.21
CA SER A 201 10.49 -10.23 17.45
C SER A 201 11.80 -10.99 17.14
N GLY A 202 12.91 -10.29 16.90
CA GLY A 202 14.17 -10.96 16.61
C GLY A 202 15.37 -10.07 16.27
N TYR A 203 16.06 -9.61 17.32
CA TYR A 203 17.52 -9.40 17.39
C TYR A 203 18.24 -8.27 16.63
N ASP A 204 17.65 -7.59 15.62
CA ASP A 204 18.35 -6.46 14.97
C ASP A 204 17.71 -5.10 15.29
N SER A 205 18.32 -4.36 16.23
CA SER A 205 17.92 -3.00 16.56
C SER A 205 18.41 -1.98 15.52
N LEU A 206 19.34 -2.37 14.64
CA LEU A 206 19.94 -1.46 13.67
C LEU A 206 19.03 -1.31 12.45
N VAL A 207 18.68 -0.07 12.16
CA VAL A 207 17.92 0.28 10.95
C VAL A 207 18.85 0.95 9.96
N LYS A 208 18.94 0.41 8.76
CA LYS A 208 19.74 0.99 7.67
C LYS A 208 18.84 1.78 6.74
N GLU A 209 19.16 3.05 6.51
CA GLU A 209 18.52 3.87 5.49
C GLU A 209 19.37 3.85 4.22
N PHE A 210 18.72 3.54 3.12
CA PHE A 210 19.29 3.54 1.79
C PHE A 210 18.64 4.60 0.92
N HIS A 211 19.38 5.09 -0.07
CA HIS A 211 18.86 5.93 -1.13
C HIS A 211 18.83 5.21 -2.47
N ILE A 212 17.79 5.49 -3.24
CA ILE A 212 17.74 5.23 -4.67
C ILE A 212 18.43 6.40 -5.37
N GLU A 213 19.18 6.12 -6.44
CA GLU A 213 19.87 7.14 -7.23
C GLU A 213 18.92 8.33 -7.55
N PRO A 214 19.22 9.56 -7.06
CA PRO A 214 18.27 10.68 -7.14
C PRO A 214 17.88 11.09 -8.56
N TYR A 215 18.78 10.88 -9.54
CA TYR A 215 18.51 11.17 -10.95
C TYR A 215 17.49 10.23 -11.55
N PHE A 216 17.54 8.94 -11.20
CA PHE A 216 16.55 7.98 -11.65
C PHE A 216 15.17 8.32 -11.07
N ALA A 217 15.09 8.54 -9.76
CA ALA A 217 13.81 8.82 -9.11
C ALA A 217 13.18 10.12 -9.64
N LYS A 218 13.97 11.17 -9.91
CA LYS A 218 13.47 12.40 -10.56
C LYS A 218 12.93 12.16 -11.97
N ASN A 219 13.52 11.25 -12.74
CA ASN A 219 13.03 10.92 -14.09
C ASN A 219 11.81 10.00 -14.06
N PHE A 220 11.69 9.14 -13.05
CA PHE A 220 10.52 8.28 -12.85
C PHE A 220 9.26 9.08 -12.46
N LEU A 221 9.44 10.14 -11.66
CA LEU A 221 8.37 11.02 -11.17
C LEU A 221 7.87 12.06 -12.18
N ARG A 222 8.50 12.17 -13.37
CA ARG A 222 8.03 13.01 -14.49
C ARG A 222 6.94 12.30 -15.29
#